data_AF-A0A956KNT1-F1
#
_entry.id   AF-A0A956KNT1-F1
#
_cell.length_a   1.000
_cell.length_b   1.000
_cell.length_c   1.000
_cell.angle_alpha   90.00
_cell.angle_beta   90.00
_cell.angle_gamma   90.00
#
_symmetry.space_group_name_H-M   'P 1'
#
loop_
_entity.id
_entity.type
_entity.pdbx_description
1 polymer ?
#
loop_
_entity_poly.entity_id
_entity_poly.type
_entity_poly.pdbx_seq_one_letter_code
_entity_poly.pdbx_strand_id
1 'polypeptide(L)'
;HEVMPHELGHAFMGDIGDPLLGLPLANGRFNGALIEGVPTALAPRPADNLGPHEQAAILDRLDKRPPLASIMGAGFYGAAASRAYTAAGSFVLWLAQTRGWAVVAQLYANGGDFRASTGESVAELEVEWLAFLRKIPLRQQDIDAQAQRFERGSVFSRPCAHRVARLMADAGRARIRQEQDLALESQQTLCSIEPEHPGHFLGLASMQAQWGDLAGAAATLEALAGRDDLTSVYRALIEEQRGDTAMLAGALADAGERYAAALEYGQNEARRRQLQIKLRASEDPRLAPLVMDYFAPFEPDVPGPADAMLKLWTAMQIRALPGHFALGNYLAGRLYLNIAAPEEALGYLELAQGGDPPGEEPLWTLELRREAAWTLTSALVQTREWTRARAVLDVLESIAEGEGHRMDVAHWRARVDFFEGWFE
;
A
#
# COMPACT_ATOMS: atom_id res chain seq x y z
N HIS A 1 -11.64 -10.89 -0.20
CA HIS A 1 -11.28 -10.34 -1.53
C HIS A 1 -11.47 -8.83 -1.49
N GLU A 2 -10.42 -8.04 -1.76
CA GLU A 2 -10.39 -6.58 -1.49
C GLU A 2 -11.32 -5.74 -2.36
N VAL A 3 -11.78 -6.28 -3.50
CA VAL A 3 -12.62 -5.56 -4.48
C VAL A 3 -14.11 -5.92 -4.34
N MET A 4 -14.44 -7.04 -3.69
CA MET A 4 -15.82 -7.55 -3.65
C MET A 4 -16.84 -6.56 -3.04
N PRO A 5 -16.54 -5.85 -1.93
CA PRO A 5 -17.48 -4.87 -1.38
C PRO A 5 -17.79 -3.72 -2.35
N HIS A 6 -16.81 -3.29 -3.15
CA HIS A 6 -16.98 -2.29 -4.21
C HIS A 6 -17.89 -2.82 -5.31
N GLU A 7 -17.67 -4.04 -5.79
CA GLU A 7 -18.53 -4.66 -6.80
C GLU A 7 -19.97 -4.90 -6.32
N LEU A 8 -20.15 -5.28 -5.05
CA LEU A 8 -21.48 -5.38 -4.45
C LEU A 8 -22.17 -4.00 -4.38
N GLY A 9 -21.41 -2.94 -4.15
CA GLY A 9 -21.91 -1.56 -4.25
C GLY A 9 -22.51 -1.26 -5.62
N HIS A 10 -21.85 -1.68 -6.72
CA HIS A 10 -22.43 -1.55 -8.07
C HIS A 10 -23.73 -2.34 -8.21
N ALA A 11 -23.77 -3.59 -7.71
CA ALA A 11 -24.97 -4.43 -7.78
C ALA A 11 -26.16 -3.80 -7.03
N PHE A 12 -25.94 -3.28 -5.82
CA PHE A 12 -27.00 -2.63 -5.03
C PHE A 12 -27.53 -1.35 -5.67
N MET A 13 -26.67 -0.61 -6.38
CA MET A 13 -27.09 0.60 -7.08
C MET A 13 -27.82 0.31 -8.40
N GLY A 14 -27.74 -0.92 -8.91
CA GLY A 14 -28.43 -1.35 -10.12
C GLY A 14 -29.95 -1.16 -10.04
N ASP A 15 -30.56 -1.39 -8.87
CA ASP A 15 -32.00 -1.22 -8.65
C ASP A 15 -32.44 0.25 -8.56
N ILE A 16 -31.49 1.18 -8.38
CA ILE A 16 -31.72 2.62 -8.24
C ILE A 16 -31.46 3.35 -9.56
N GLY A 17 -30.56 2.81 -10.39
CA GLY A 17 -30.20 3.40 -11.68
C GLY A 17 -31.30 3.28 -12.74
N ASP A 18 -30.91 3.56 -13.98
CA ASP A 18 -31.82 3.47 -15.10
C ASP A 18 -32.33 2.02 -15.29
N PRO A 19 -33.58 1.83 -15.78
CA PRO A 19 -34.18 0.49 -15.85
C PRO A 19 -33.49 -0.50 -16.78
N LEU A 20 -32.60 -0.05 -17.69
CA LEU A 20 -31.97 -0.90 -18.68
C LEU A 20 -30.59 -1.37 -18.24
N LEU A 21 -29.77 -0.46 -17.71
CA LEU A 21 -28.37 -0.73 -17.39
C LEU A 21 -28.06 -0.61 -15.89
N GLY A 22 -28.98 -0.08 -15.07
CA GLY A 22 -28.74 0.19 -13.65
C GLY A 22 -27.70 1.30 -13.41
N LEU A 23 -27.53 2.20 -14.38
CA LEU A 23 -26.54 3.27 -14.35
C LEU A 23 -27.20 4.62 -14.01
N PRO A 24 -26.42 5.63 -13.56
CA PRO A 24 -26.95 6.97 -13.35
C PRO A 24 -27.13 7.66 -14.69
N LEU A 25 -28.19 7.27 -15.40
CA LEU A 25 -28.59 7.76 -16.72
C LEU A 25 -30.05 8.22 -16.68
N ALA A 26 -30.28 9.52 -16.80
CA ALA A 26 -31.64 10.06 -16.91
C ALA A 26 -31.66 11.35 -17.71
N ASN A 27 -32.70 11.55 -18.52
CA ASN A 27 -32.88 12.79 -19.31
C ASN A 27 -31.65 13.17 -20.16
N GLY A 28 -30.93 12.18 -20.70
CA GLY A 28 -29.70 12.39 -21.47
C GLY A 28 -28.46 12.76 -20.63
N ARG A 29 -28.55 12.77 -19.30
CA ARG A 29 -27.43 12.95 -18.37
C ARG A 29 -26.84 11.60 -18.01
N PHE A 30 -25.52 11.53 -17.92
CA PHE A 30 -24.76 10.37 -17.46
C PHE A 30 -23.65 10.84 -16.51
N ASN A 31 -23.44 10.12 -15.41
CA ASN A 31 -22.41 10.48 -14.44
C ASN A 31 -21.49 9.30 -14.06
N GLY A 32 -20.34 9.21 -14.72
CA GLY A 32 -19.33 8.18 -14.46
C GLY A 32 -18.72 8.27 -13.06
N ALA A 33 -18.61 9.47 -12.49
CA ALA A 33 -18.12 9.62 -11.12
C ALA A 33 -19.10 9.09 -10.07
N LEU A 34 -20.41 9.07 -10.33
CA LEU A 34 -21.37 8.44 -9.42
C LEU A 34 -21.32 6.91 -9.52
N ILE A 35 -21.08 6.35 -10.71
CA ILE A 35 -20.92 4.90 -10.91
C ILE A 35 -19.84 4.36 -9.99
N GLU A 36 -18.69 5.02 -9.93
CA GLU A 36 -17.54 4.57 -9.13
C GLU A 36 -17.52 5.17 -7.73
N GLY A 37 -17.98 6.41 -7.58
CA GLY A 37 -17.95 7.16 -6.33
C GLY A 37 -18.94 6.63 -5.29
N VAL A 38 -20.14 6.18 -5.70
CA VAL A 38 -21.12 5.61 -4.76
C VAL A 38 -20.64 4.30 -4.16
N PRO A 39 -20.18 3.29 -4.93
CA PRO A 39 -19.57 2.09 -4.36
C PRO A 39 -18.34 2.38 -3.51
N THR A 40 -17.48 3.31 -3.94
CA THR A 40 -16.32 3.74 -3.14
C THR A 40 -16.76 4.34 -1.80
N ALA A 41 -17.87 5.08 -1.76
CA ALA A 41 -18.41 5.66 -0.54
C ALA A 41 -19.14 4.63 0.36
N LEU A 42 -19.77 3.62 -0.24
CA LEU A 42 -20.43 2.51 0.48
C LEU A 42 -19.42 1.54 1.09
N ALA A 43 -18.29 1.34 0.40
CA ALA A 43 -17.21 0.48 0.83
C ALA A 43 -15.89 1.27 0.89
N PRO A 44 -15.79 2.27 1.79
CA PRO A 44 -14.62 3.13 1.86
C PRO A 44 -13.38 2.32 2.24
N ARG A 45 -12.30 2.51 1.47
CA ARG A 45 -11.03 1.82 1.70
C ARG A 45 -10.00 2.76 2.33
N PRO A 46 -9.50 2.44 3.52
CA PRO A 46 -8.38 3.17 4.08
C PRO A 46 -7.09 2.90 3.29
N ALA A 47 -6.14 3.82 3.43
CA ALA A 47 -4.77 3.66 2.96
C ALA A 47 -3.86 3.84 4.17
N ASP A 48 -3.43 2.71 4.77
CA ASP A 48 -2.80 2.68 6.09
C ASP A 48 -3.66 3.44 7.13
N ASN A 49 -3.08 4.45 7.78
CA ASN A 49 -3.72 5.29 8.78
C ASN A 49 -4.75 6.29 8.19
N LEU A 50 -4.90 6.36 6.86
CA LEU A 50 -5.68 7.41 6.18
C LEU A 50 -7.05 6.93 5.74
N GLY A 51 -8.11 7.55 6.27
CA GLY A 51 -9.47 7.40 5.78
C GLY A 51 -9.69 8.07 4.40
N PRO A 52 -10.85 7.85 3.76
CA PRO A 52 -11.13 8.39 2.43
C PRO A 52 -11.01 9.91 2.31
N HIS A 53 -11.45 10.65 3.34
CA HIS A 53 -11.38 12.11 3.35
C HIS A 53 -9.95 12.61 3.54
N GLU A 54 -9.14 11.94 4.36
CA GLU A 54 -7.71 12.28 4.53
C GLU A 54 -6.96 12.05 3.21
N GLN A 55 -7.25 10.95 2.49
CA GLN A 55 -6.69 10.70 1.16
C GLN A 55 -7.07 11.80 0.15
N ALA A 56 -8.31 12.28 0.16
CA ALA A 56 -8.75 13.37 -0.71
C ALA A 56 -8.18 14.74 -0.29
N ALA A 57 -8.01 14.99 1.01
CA ALA A 57 -7.36 16.19 1.52
C ALA A 57 -5.87 16.24 1.12
N ILE A 58 -5.18 15.09 1.11
CA ILE A 58 -3.81 15.00 0.58
C ILE A 58 -3.79 15.31 -0.93
N LEU A 59 -4.72 14.74 -1.69
CA LEU A 59 -4.84 15.00 -3.13
C LEU A 59 -5.05 16.50 -3.43
N ASP A 60 -5.85 17.20 -2.61
CA ASP A 60 -6.03 18.66 -2.67
C ASP A 60 -4.74 19.41 -2.28
N ARG A 61 -4.06 19.00 -1.21
CA ARG A 61 -2.82 19.63 -0.73
C ARG A 61 -1.67 19.53 -1.74
N LEU A 62 -1.63 18.45 -2.51
CA LEU A 62 -0.66 18.23 -3.58
C LEU A 62 -1.01 18.99 -4.88
N ASP A 63 -2.13 19.72 -4.92
CA ASP A 63 -2.65 20.41 -6.10
C ASP A 63 -2.79 19.46 -7.31
N LYS A 64 -3.16 18.20 -7.05
CA LYS A 64 -3.38 17.18 -8.09
C LYS A 64 -4.85 16.84 -8.28
N ARG A 65 -5.74 17.37 -7.43
CA ARG A 65 -7.16 17.07 -7.46
C ARG A 65 -7.81 17.56 -8.77
N PRO A 66 -8.56 16.71 -9.48
CA PRO A 66 -9.37 17.17 -10.60
C PRO A 66 -10.57 18.00 -10.08
N PRO A 67 -10.94 19.11 -10.75
CA PRO A 67 -12.16 19.85 -10.43
C PRO A 67 -13.39 18.93 -10.51
N LEU A 68 -14.32 19.01 -9.55
CA LEU A 68 -15.50 18.12 -9.56
C LEU A 68 -16.37 18.37 -10.79
N ALA A 69 -16.49 19.62 -11.24
CA ALA A 69 -17.18 19.97 -12.48
C ALA A 69 -16.60 19.25 -13.73
N SER A 70 -15.33 18.82 -13.70
CA SER A 70 -14.70 18.08 -14.80
C SER A 70 -14.92 16.58 -14.75
N ILE A 71 -15.08 16.00 -13.55
CA ILE A 71 -15.21 14.54 -13.36
C ILE A 71 -16.64 14.08 -13.09
N MET A 72 -17.53 14.95 -12.59
CA MET A 72 -18.93 14.63 -12.30
C MET A 72 -19.78 14.54 -13.57
N GLY A 73 -19.47 13.54 -14.38
CA GLY A 73 -20.00 13.32 -15.72
C GLY A 73 -19.18 12.26 -16.46
N ALA A 74 -19.22 12.27 -17.80
CA ALA A 74 -18.39 11.40 -18.63
C ALA A 74 -16.89 11.71 -18.54
N GLY A 75 -16.51 12.93 -18.12
CA GLY A 75 -15.11 13.36 -17.98
C GLY A 75 -14.31 12.58 -16.93
N PHE A 76 -14.98 11.83 -16.05
CA PHE A 76 -14.36 10.90 -15.10
C PHE A 76 -13.30 9.99 -15.75
N TYR A 77 -13.61 9.41 -16.91
CA TYR A 77 -12.72 8.48 -17.61
C TYR A 77 -11.52 9.14 -18.30
N GLY A 78 -11.52 10.48 -18.41
CA GLY A 78 -10.39 11.24 -18.93
C GLY A 78 -9.33 11.57 -17.87
N ALA A 79 -9.70 11.54 -16.59
CA ALA A 79 -8.79 11.83 -15.48
C ALA A 79 -7.94 10.63 -15.08
N ALA A 80 -6.82 10.88 -14.39
CA ALA A 80 -6.01 9.79 -13.82
C ALA A 80 -6.84 9.03 -12.77
N ALA A 81 -6.96 7.71 -12.92
CA ALA A 81 -7.85 6.87 -12.12
C ALA A 81 -7.67 7.07 -10.61
N SER A 82 -6.43 7.03 -10.09
CA SER A 82 -6.18 7.22 -8.66
C SER A 82 -6.75 8.54 -8.12
N ARG A 83 -6.66 9.62 -8.91
CA ARG A 83 -7.16 10.95 -8.52
C ARG A 83 -8.68 11.04 -8.62
N ALA A 84 -9.25 10.52 -9.71
CA ALA A 84 -10.68 10.57 -9.97
C ALA A 84 -11.48 9.74 -8.95
N TYR A 85 -11.05 8.51 -8.67
CA TYR A 85 -11.67 7.64 -7.68
C TYR A 85 -11.57 8.23 -6.26
N THR A 86 -10.40 8.72 -5.86
CA THR A 86 -10.22 9.33 -4.53
C THR A 86 -11.10 10.57 -4.36
N ALA A 87 -11.15 11.46 -5.35
CA ALA A 87 -11.99 12.66 -5.29
C ALA A 87 -13.48 12.32 -5.30
N ALA A 88 -13.93 11.48 -6.22
CA ALA A 88 -15.35 11.11 -6.36
C ALA A 88 -15.86 10.34 -5.13
N GLY A 89 -15.11 9.33 -4.68
CA GLY A 89 -15.49 8.53 -3.50
C GLY A 89 -15.58 9.38 -2.23
N SER A 90 -14.56 10.21 -1.97
CA SER A 90 -14.60 11.13 -0.81
C SER A 90 -15.74 12.14 -0.92
N PHE A 91 -16.00 12.71 -2.09
CA PHE A 91 -17.08 13.68 -2.24
C PHE A 91 -18.46 13.05 -2.02
N VAL A 92 -18.70 11.87 -2.60
CA VAL A 92 -19.97 11.16 -2.43
C VAL A 92 -20.16 10.74 -0.97
N LEU A 93 -19.10 10.28 -0.30
CA LEU A 93 -19.15 9.98 1.13
C LEU A 93 -19.48 11.22 1.98
N TRP A 94 -18.84 12.36 1.69
CA TRP A 94 -19.14 13.62 2.37
C TRP A 94 -20.58 14.07 2.14
N LEU A 95 -21.09 13.88 0.92
CA LEU A 95 -22.48 14.20 0.58
C LEU A 95 -23.46 13.29 1.33
N ALA A 96 -23.17 11.99 1.41
CA ALA A 96 -23.96 11.04 2.20
C ALA A 96 -23.96 11.41 3.70
N GLN A 97 -22.82 11.81 4.25
CA GLN A 97 -22.70 12.18 5.66
C GLN A 97 -23.42 13.50 6.00
N THR A 98 -23.45 14.47 5.07
CA THR A 98 -24.00 15.81 5.34
C THR A 98 -25.44 15.98 4.86
N ARG A 99 -25.87 15.27 3.82
CA ARG A 99 -27.21 15.37 3.21
C ARG A 99 -27.99 14.05 3.24
N GLY A 100 -27.35 12.94 3.62
CA GLY A 100 -27.97 11.62 3.77
C GLY A 100 -27.93 10.77 2.50
N TRP A 101 -27.93 9.45 2.70
CA TRP A 101 -27.92 8.46 1.59
C TRP A 101 -29.13 8.56 0.67
N ALA A 102 -30.28 9.05 1.16
CA ALA A 102 -31.46 9.25 0.32
C ALA A 102 -31.20 10.27 -0.80
N VAL A 103 -30.42 11.32 -0.54
CA VAL A 103 -30.02 12.32 -1.55
C VAL A 103 -29.07 11.70 -2.56
N VAL A 104 -28.12 10.87 -2.12
CA VAL A 104 -27.19 10.16 -3.01
C VAL A 104 -27.95 9.18 -3.94
N ALA A 105 -28.93 8.46 -3.40
CA ALA A 105 -29.78 7.58 -4.20
C ALA A 105 -30.58 8.36 -5.26
N GLN A 106 -31.16 9.52 -4.90
CA GLN A 106 -31.87 10.38 -5.85
C GLN A 106 -30.94 10.92 -6.95
N LEU A 107 -29.72 11.30 -6.60
CA LEU A 107 -28.69 11.72 -7.56
C LEU A 107 -28.32 10.62 -8.52
N TYR A 108 -28.19 9.39 -8.02
CA TYR A 108 -27.91 8.25 -8.88
C TYR A 108 -29.08 8.02 -9.84
N ALA A 109 -30.32 7.97 -9.33
CA ALA A 109 -31.52 7.75 -10.13
C ALA A 109 -31.78 8.83 -11.20
N ASN A 110 -31.43 10.09 -10.92
CA ASN A 110 -31.69 11.21 -11.85
C ASN A 110 -30.51 11.55 -12.77
N GLY A 111 -29.51 10.67 -12.86
CA GLY A 111 -28.36 10.85 -13.75
C GLY A 111 -27.38 11.95 -13.31
N GLY A 112 -27.38 12.30 -12.03
CA GLY A 112 -26.49 13.29 -11.44
C GLY A 112 -26.96 14.74 -11.58
N ASP A 113 -28.28 15.00 -11.52
CA ASP A 113 -28.81 16.36 -11.45
C ASP A 113 -28.73 16.91 -10.02
N PHE A 114 -27.57 17.50 -9.69
CA PHE A 114 -27.28 18.04 -8.36
C PHE A 114 -28.24 19.12 -7.91
N ARG A 115 -28.65 20.02 -8.81
CA ARG A 115 -29.56 21.11 -8.45
C ARG A 115 -30.95 20.57 -8.12
N ALA A 116 -31.40 19.55 -8.83
CA ALA A 116 -32.70 18.91 -8.53
C ALA A 116 -32.70 18.15 -7.19
N SER A 117 -31.60 17.48 -6.83
CA SER A 117 -31.54 16.66 -5.60
C SER A 117 -31.13 17.44 -4.34
N THR A 118 -30.27 18.45 -4.49
CA THR A 118 -29.67 19.17 -3.34
C THR A 118 -30.10 20.63 -3.24
N GLY A 119 -30.67 21.19 -4.32
CA GLY A 119 -30.87 22.64 -4.47
C GLY A 119 -29.61 23.40 -4.91
N GLU A 120 -28.45 22.76 -4.86
CA GLU A 120 -27.13 23.34 -5.11
C GLU A 120 -26.51 22.76 -6.39
N SER A 121 -25.65 23.52 -7.04
CA SER A 121 -24.83 23.04 -8.15
C SER A 121 -23.59 22.27 -7.64
N VAL A 122 -22.99 21.47 -8.52
CA VAL A 122 -21.72 20.77 -8.21
C VAL A 122 -20.64 21.75 -7.75
N ALA A 123 -20.57 22.94 -8.35
CA ALA A 123 -19.57 23.96 -7.98
C ALA A 123 -19.79 24.53 -6.58
N GLU A 124 -21.05 24.74 -6.18
CA GLU A 124 -21.40 25.19 -4.82
C GLU A 124 -21.02 24.12 -3.79
N LEU A 125 -21.40 22.87 -4.05
CA LEU A 125 -21.05 21.72 -3.19
C LEU A 125 -19.54 21.46 -3.13
N GLU A 126 -18.81 21.68 -4.23
CA GLU A 126 -17.35 21.55 -4.28
C GLU A 126 -16.69 22.55 -3.32
N VAL A 127 -17.19 23.78 -3.23
CA VAL A 127 -16.65 24.78 -2.30
C VAL A 127 -16.82 24.33 -0.85
N GLU A 128 -18.00 23.81 -0.48
CA GLU A 128 -18.25 23.29 0.86
C GLU A 128 -17.36 22.09 1.21
N TRP A 129 -17.28 21.13 0.28
CA TRP A 129 -16.45 19.93 0.44
C TRP A 129 -14.97 20.30 0.60
N LEU A 130 -14.45 21.24 -0.19
CA LEU A 130 -13.07 21.72 -0.05
C LEU A 130 -12.84 22.46 1.27
N ALA A 131 -13.81 23.25 1.73
CA ALA A 131 -13.74 23.88 3.04
C ALA A 131 -13.72 22.84 4.19
N PHE A 132 -14.40 21.71 4.00
CA PHE A 132 -14.31 20.56 4.90
C PHE A 132 -12.93 19.90 4.83
N LEU A 133 -12.43 19.54 3.64
CA LEU A 133 -11.14 18.87 3.47
C LEU A 133 -9.97 19.68 4.06
N ARG A 134 -9.97 21.01 3.89
CA ARG A 134 -8.89 21.88 4.37
C ARG A 134 -8.80 21.95 5.90
N LYS A 135 -9.84 21.56 6.62
CA LYS A 135 -9.82 21.49 8.09
C LYS A 135 -9.21 20.19 8.62
N ILE A 136 -9.03 19.19 7.76
CA ILE A 136 -8.46 17.89 8.14
C ILE A 136 -6.97 18.08 8.41
N PRO A 137 -6.49 17.80 9.64
CA PRO A 137 -5.07 17.83 9.93
C PRO A 137 -4.38 16.66 9.23
N LEU A 138 -3.25 16.93 8.57
CA LEU A 138 -2.46 15.93 7.86
C LEU A 138 -1.01 15.99 8.32
N ARG A 139 -0.38 14.82 8.48
CA ARG A 139 1.05 14.73 8.77
C ARG A 139 1.82 14.84 7.45
N GLN A 140 3.00 15.48 7.47
CA GLN A 140 3.80 15.63 6.25
C GLN A 140 4.20 14.27 5.65
N GLN A 141 4.56 13.32 6.51
CA GLN A 141 4.89 11.95 6.09
C GLN A 141 3.74 11.25 5.33
N ASP A 142 2.48 11.57 5.63
CA ASP A 142 1.32 10.97 4.95
C ASP A 142 1.15 11.54 3.55
N ILE A 143 1.40 12.84 3.41
CA ILE A 143 1.39 13.53 2.13
C ILE A 143 2.47 12.95 1.23
N ASP A 144 3.68 12.81 1.77
CA ASP A 144 4.84 12.29 1.03
C ASP A 144 4.61 10.82 0.60
N ALA A 145 4.04 9.99 1.47
CA ALA A 145 3.74 8.59 1.18
C ALA A 145 2.70 8.41 0.06
N GLN A 146 1.75 9.34 -0.08
CA GLN A 146 0.74 9.29 -1.14
C GLN A 146 1.14 10.05 -2.42
N ALA A 147 2.18 10.90 -2.39
CA ALA A 147 2.56 11.75 -3.51
C ALA A 147 2.76 10.95 -4.82
N GLN A 148 3.55 9.87 -4.77
CA GLN A 148 3.80 9.04 -5.95
C GLN A 148 2.54 8.36 -6.50
N ARG A 149 1.60 7.94 -5.62
CA ARG A 149 0.32 7.35 -6.04
C ARG A 149 -0.48 8.31 -6.92
N PHE A 150 -0.38 9.61 -6.64
CA PHE A 150 -1.07 10.65 -7.39
C PHE A 150 -0.25 11.24 -8.52
N GLU A 151 1.06 10.99 -8.63
CA GLU A 151 1.86 11.48 -9.75
C GLU A 151 1.55 10.80 -11.09
N ARG A 152 1.19 9.52 -11.07
CA ARG A 152 0.93 8.74 -12.30
C ARG A 152 -0.13 9.43 -13.18
N GLY A 153 0.24 9.72 -14.43
CA GLY A 153 -0.65 10.27 -15.45
C GLY A 153 -1.67 9.26 -15.97
N SER A 154 -2.56 9.71 -16.84
CA SER A 154 -3.56 8.84 -17.48
C SER A 154 -2.90 7.80 -18.40
N VAL A 155 -3.47 6.59 -18.45
CA VAL A 155 -2.99 5.43 -19.22
C VAL A 155 -2.86 5.74 -20.72
N PHE A 156 -3.60 6.74 -21.23
CA PHE A 156 -3.63 7.12 -22.65
C PHE A 156 -2.42 7.91 -23.17
N SER A 157 -1.33 8.04 -22.40
CA SER A 157 -0.26 9.01 -22.67
C SER A 157 1.10 8.43 -23.13
N ARG A 158 1.22 7.14 -23.51
CA ARG A 158 2.55 6.52 -23.79
C ARG A 158 2.78 6.10 -25.26
N PRO A 159 3.64 6.80 -26.04
CA PRO A 159 3.92 6.47 -27.45
C PRO A 159 5.03 5.42 -27.72
N CYS A 160 5.80 4.95 -26.73
CA CYS A 160 6.97 4.06 -26.94
C CYS A 160 6.93 2.72 -26.18
N ALA A 161 5.75 2.25 -25.79
CA ALA A 161 5.59 1.15 -24.82
C ALA A 161 6.15 -0.22 -25.27
N HIS A 162 6.06 -0.60 -26.54
CA HIS A 162 6.36 -1.98 -26.95
C HIS A 162 7.84 -2.36 -26.92
N ARG A 163 8.74 -1.47 -27.36
CA ARG A 163 10.19 -1.76 -27.35
C ARG A 163 10.72 -1.84 -25.93
N VAL A 164 10.31 -0.91 -25.08
CA VAL A 164 10.68 -0.85 -23.66
C VAL A 164 10.12 -2.06 -22.92
N ALA A 165 8.83 -2.39 -23.12
CA ALA A 165 8.23 -3.58 -22.50
C ALA A 165 8.95 -4.88 -22.90
N ARG A 166 9.37 -5.01 -24.17
CA ARG A 166 10.17 -6.15 -24.63
C ARG A 166 11.52 -6.21 -23.91
N LEU A 167 12.27 -5.11 -23.86
CA LEU A 167 13.57 -5.05 -23.18
C LEU A 167 13.45 -5.36 -21.68
N MET A 168 12.43 -4.85 -20.99
CA MET A 168 12.16 -5.19 -19.59
C MET A 168 11.89 -6.68 -19.40
N ALA A 169 11.09 -7.28 -20.29
CA ALA A 169 10.80 -8.69 -20.26
C ALA A 169 12.03 -9.55 -20.58
N ASP A 170 12.87 -9.12 -21.52
CA ASP A 170 14.13 -9.79 -21.89
C ASP A 170 15.12 -9.75 -20.73
N ALA A 171 15.33 -8.57 -20.12
CA ALA A 171 16.20 -8.39 -18.96
C ALA A 171 15.74 -9.23 -17.76
N GLY A 172 14.43 -9.24 -17.48
CA GLY A 172 13.86 -10.06 -16.39
C GLY A 172 14.03 -11.56 -16.62
N ARG A 173 13.81 -12.05 -17.86
CA ARG A 173 14.02 -13.47 -18.19
C ARG A 173 15.49 -13.87 -18.13
N ALA A 174 16.39 -13.04 -18.65
CA ALA A 174 17.83 -13.26 -18.57
C ALA A 174 18.30 -13.33 -17.11
N ARG A 175 17.81 -12.42 -16.26
CA ARG A 175 18.08 -12.41 -14.82
C ARG A 175 17.66 -13.71 -14.12
N ILE A 176 16.43 -14.18 -14.36
CA ILE A 176 15.94 -15.46 -13.79
C ILE A 176 16.78 -16.66 -14.26
N ARG A 177 17.24 -16.64 -15.52
CA ARG A 177 18.08 -17.68 -16.11
C ARG A 177 19.56 -17.57 -15.74
N GLN A 178 19.94 -16.58 -14.92
CA GLN A 178 21.34 -16.30 -14.56
C GLN A 178 22.22 -15.97 -15.79
N GLU A 179 21.62 -15.39 -16.84
CA GLU A 179 22.30 -14.89 -18.04
C GLU A 179 22.77 -13.45 -17.80
N GLN A 180 23.80 -13.29 -16.95
CA GLN A 180 24.29 -12.00 -16.44
C GLN A 180 24.51 -10.95 -17.53
N ASP A 181 25.31 -11.27 -18.55
CA ASP A 181 25.70 -10.31 -19.60
C ASP A 181 24.47 -9.77 -20.35
N LEU A 182 23.57 -10.66 -20.74
CA LEU A 182 22.35 -10.30 -21.48
C LEU A 182 21.40 -9.44 -20.62
N ALA A 183 21.27 -9.77 -19.34
CA ALA A 183 20.44 -9.01 -18.42
C ALA A 183 20.98 -7.59 -18.20
N LEU A 184 22.28 -7.46 -17.94
CA LEU A 184 22.94 -6.17 -17.73
C LEU A 184 22.91 -5.32 -19.00
N GLU A 185 23.21 -5.88 -20.17
CA GLU A 185 23.16 -5.17 -21.46
C GLU A 185 21.74 -4.65 -21.75
N SER A 186 20.73 -5.49 -21.54
CA SER A 186 19.32 -5.11 -21.74
C SER A 186 18.90 -3.99 -20.78
N GLN A 187 19.32 -4.06 -19.52
CA GLN A 187 18.99 -3.05 -18.50
C GLN A 187 19.74 -1.73 -18.73
N GLN A 188 21.00 -1.77 -19.15
CA GLN A 188 21.76 -0.58 -19.55
C GLN A 188 21.15 0.09 -20.78
N THR A 189 20.66 -0.72 -21.73
CA THR A 189 19.92 -0.22 -22.90
C THR A 189 18.64 0.49 -22.48
N LEU A 190 17.89 -0.03 -21.51
CA LEU A 190 16.73 0.66 -20.93
C LEU A 190 17.10 2.02 -20.32
N CYS A 191 18.17 2.05 -19.51
CA CYS A 191 18.67 3.29 -18.91
C CYS A 191 19.06 4.34 -19.97
N SER A 192 19.51 3.90 -21.15
CA SER A 192 19.93 4.78 -22.24
C SER A 192 18.75 5.29 -23.09
N ILE A 193 17.71 4.49 -23.28
CA ILE A 193 16.52 4.85 -24.08
C ILE A 193 15.55 5.72 -23.28
N GLU A 194 15.45 5.47 -21.98
CA GLU A 194 14.54 6.15 -21.05
C GLU A 194 15.35 6.73 -19.86
N PRO A 195 16.29 7.67 -20.10
CA PRO A 195 17.18 8.21 -19.06
C PRO A 195 16.43 8.95 -17.95
N GLU A 196 15.25 9.48 -18.24
CA GLU A 196 14.36 10.17 -17.31
C GLU A 196 13.61 9.22 -16.35
N HIS A 197 13.74 7.91 -16.51
CA HIS A 197 13.03 6.92 -15.71
C HIS A 197 13.92 6.31 -14.61
N PRO A 198 13.83 6.76 -13.34
CA PRO A 198 14.73 6.32 -12.26
C PRO A 198 14.66 4.82 -11.97
N GLY A 199 13.49 4.20 -12.22
CA GLY A 199 13.26 2.78 -12.01
C GLY A 199 14.22 1.88 -12.79
N HIS A 200 14.66 2.31 -13.99
CA HIS A 200 15.61 1.52 -14.77
C HIS A 200 17.00 1.47 -14.12
N PHE A 201 17.42 2.58 -13.51
CA PHE A 201 18.70 2.68 -12.80
C PHE A 201 18.70 1.90 -11.48
N LEU A 202 17.58 1.91 -10.74
CA LEU A 202 17.39 1.02 -9.58
C LEU A 202 17.47 -0.45 -9.98
N GLY A 203 16.83 -0.82 -11.10
CA GLY A 203 16.92 -2.17 -11.67
C GLY A 203 18.34 -2.58 -12.04
N LEU A 204 19.10 -1.66 -12.67
CA LEU A 204 20.52 -1.88 -13.00
C LEU A 204 21.36 -2.11 -11.75
N ALA A 205 21.25 -1.23 -10.76
CA ALA A 205 21.99 -1.36 -9.50
C ALA A 205 21.63 -2.67 -8.77
N SER A 206 20.37 -3.12 -8.86
CA SER A 206 19.92 -4.37 -8.22
C SER A 206 20.56 -5.58 -8.88
N MET A 207 20.64 -5.60 -10.21
CA MET A 207 21.32 -6.64 -10.98
C MET A 207 22.83 -6.65 -10.74
N GLN A 208 23.46 -5.47 -10.70
CA GLN A 208 24.89 -5.35 -10.36
C GLN A 208 25.18 -5.95 -8.97
N ALA A 209 24.37 -5.59 -7.97
CA ALA A 209 24.52 -6.13 -6.61
C ALA A 209 24.27 -7.64 -6.55
N GLN A 210 23.27 -8.16 -7.27
CA GLN A 210 22.99 -9.60 -7.36
C GLN A 210 24.21 -10.40 -7.83
N TRP A 211 24.93 -9.90 -8.84
CA TRP A 211 26.12 -10.55 -9.38
C TRP A 211 27.44 -10.08 -8.74
N GLY A 212 27.36 -9.44 -7.57
CA GLY A 212 28.53 -9.09 -6.75
C GLY A 212 29.29 -7.83 -7.21
N ASP A 213 28.82 -7.10 -8.23
CA ASP A 213 29.35 -5.79 -8.62
C ASP A 213 28.81 -4.69 -7.68
N LEU A 214 29.19 -4.76 -6.40
CA LEU A 214 28.74 -3.81 -5.38
C LEU A 214 29.25 -2.38 -5.65
N ALA A 215 30.45 -2.26 -6.23
CA ALA A 215 31.02 -0.98 -6.59
C ALA A 215 30.25 -0.32 -7.74
N GLY A 216 29.91 -1.09 -8.78
CA GLY A 216 29.06 -0.60 -9.86
C GLY A 216 27.65 -0.25 -9.40
N ALA A 217 27.05 -1.07 -8.54
CA ALA A 217 25.74 -0.77 -7.93
C ALA A 217 25.77 0.56 -7.16
N ALA A 218 26.78 0.77 -6.31
CA ALA A 218 26.96 2.00 -5.56
C ALA A 218 27.15 3.22 -6.47
N ALA A 219 27.95 3.10 -7.54
CA ALA A 219 28.16 4.18 -8.51
C ALA A 219 26.85 4.55 -9.26
N THR A 220 26.07 3.55 -9.67
CA THR A 220 24.76 3.75 -10.30
C THR A 220 23.79 4.49 -9.35
N LEU A 221 23.74 4.08 -8.08
CA LEU A 221 22.87 4.69 -7.07
C LEU A 221 23.30 6.12 -6.72
N GLU A 222 24.60 6.40 -6.61
CA GLU A 222 25.12 7.75 -6.35
C GLU A 222 24.80 8.70 -7.51
N ALA A 223 25.02 8.25 -8.75
CA ALA A 223 24.65 9.02 -9.94
C ALA A 223 23.14 9.28 -10.02
N LEU A 224 22.32 8.32 -9.59
CA LEU A 224 20.88 8.50 -9.53
C LEU A 224 20.47 9.49 -8.42
N ALA A 225 21.05 9.37 -7.21
CA ALA A 225 20.77 10.23 -6.07
C ALA A 225 21.05 11.72 -6.34
N GLY A 226 22.04 12.00 -7.18
CA GLY A 226 22.42 13.37 -7.59
C GLY A 226 21.43 14.07 -8.53
N ARG A 227 20.30 13.45 -8.89
CA ARG A 227 19.29 14.08 -9.75
C ARG A 227 18.32 14.96 -8.97
N ASP A 228 18.00 16.13 -9.54
CA ASP A 228 17.14 17.12 -8.91
C ASP A 228 15.64 16.79 -9.02
N ASP A 229 15.24 16.03 -10.05
CA ASP A 229 13.85 15.73 -10.41
C ASP A 229 13.27 14.51 -9.66
N LEU A 230 13.97 13.99 -8.65
CA LEU A 230 13.53 12.82 -7.90
C LEU A 230 12.46 13.17 -6.85
N THR A 231 11.40 12.37 -6.91
CA THR A 231 10.30 12.35 -5.93
C THR A 231 10.79 11.79 -4.59
N SER A 232 10.08 12.10 -3.50
CA SER A 232 10.37 11.55 -2.17
C SER A 232 10.44 10.02 -2.16
N VAL A 233 9.56 9.35 -2.92
CA VAL A 233 9.56 7.88 -3.00
C VAL A 233 10.81 7.36 -3.71
N TYR A 234 11.24 7.97 -4.81
CA TYR A 234 12.47 7.54 -5.46
C TYR A 234 13.70 7.81 -4.58
N ARG A 235 13.73 8.93 -3.86
CA ARG A 235 14.80 9.20 -2.89
C ARG A 235 14.86 8.13 -1.80
N ALA A 236 13.71 7.71 -1.27
CA ALA A 236 13.62 6.63 -0.29
C ALA A 236 14.08 5.28 -0.85
N LEU A 237 13.66 4.95 -2.09
CA LEU A 237 14.07 3.73 -2.78
C LEU A 237 15.58 3.66 -2.99
N ILE A 238 16.18 4.79 -3.34
CA ILE A 238 17.62 4.91 -3.54
C ILE A 238 18.34 4.68 -2.21
N GLU A 239 17.94 5.37 -1.14
CA GLU A 239 18.56 5.19 0.17
C GLU A 239 18.34 3.76 0.71
N GLU A 240 17.16 3.16 0.52
CA GLU A 240 16.92 1.75 0.86
C GLU A 240 17.92 0.84 0.13
N GLN A 241 18.07 1.00 -1.19
CA GLN A 241 18.94 0.13 -1.98
C GLN A 241 20.43 0.37 -1.71
N ARG A 242 20.82 1.61 -1.37
CA ARG A 242 22.16 1.93 -0.86
C ARG A 242 22.42 1.21 0.47
N GLY A 243 21.42 1.21 1.35
CA GLY A 243 21.45 0.44 2.60
C GLY A 243 21.61 -1.05 2.35
N ASP A 244 20.81 -1.62 1.44
CA ASP A 244 20.88 -3.06 1.09
C ASP A 244 22.25 -3.43 0.51
N THR A 245 22.81 -2.57 -0.34
CA THR A 245 24.13 -2.77 -0.95
C THR A 245 25.23 -2.70 0.11
N ALA A 246 25.14 -1.73 1.03
CA ALA A 246 26.07 -1.59 2.16
C ALA A 246 25.96 -2.78 3.13
N MET A 247 24.74 -3.25 3.42
CA MET A 247 24.52 -4.43 4.28
C MET A 247 25.14 -5.68 3.64
N LEU A 248 24.95 -5.89 2.34
CA LEU A 248 25.59 -6.99 1.60
C LEU A 248 27.13 -6.89 1.58
N ALA A 249 27.67 -5.66 1.54
CA ALA A 249 29.11 -5.41 1.64
C ALA A 249 29.67 -5.58 3.06
N GLY A 250 28.83 -5.82 4.08
CA GLY A 250 29.22 -5.87 5.49
C GLY A 250 29.46 -4.49 6.13
N ALA A 251 29.15 -3.40 5.43
CA ALA A 251 29.27 -2.03 5.92
C ALA A 251 28.02 -1.65 6.73
N LEU A 252 27.89 -2.25 7.93
CA LEU A 252 26.66 -2.16 8.73
C LEU A 252 26.33 -0.74 9.21
N ALA A 253 27.33 0.05 9.63
CA ALA A 253 27.10 1.43 10.06
C ALA A 253 26.53 2.29 8.93
N ASP A 254 27.17 2.24 7.75
CA ASP A 254 26.69 2.90 6.54
C ASP A 254 25.27 2.43 6.20
N ALA A 255 25.00 1.12 6.25
CA ALA A 255 23.66 0.60 5.98
C ALA A 255 22.61 1.22 6.90
N GLY A 256 22.90 1.31 8.21
CA GLY A 256 22.02 1.94 9.19
C GLY A 256 21.72 3.41 8.89
N GLU A 257 22.73 4.20 8.52
CA GLU A 257 22.55 5.61 8.11
C GLU A 257 21.61 5.72 6.90
N ARG A 258 21.77 4.83 5.90
CA ARG A 258 20.93 4.83 4.70
C ARG A 258 19.49 4.44 4.99
N TYR A 259 19.24 3.43 5.84
CA TYR A 259 17.87 3.07 6.22
C TYR A 259 17.21 4.15 7.06
N ALA A 260 17.95 4.81 7.96
CA ALA A 260 17.45 5.95 8.70
C ALA A 260 17.04 7.09 7.77
N ALA A 261 17.88 7.44 6.79
CA ALA A 261 17.56 8.43 5.76
C ALA A 261 16.34 8.01 4.91
N ALA A 262 16.22 6.72 4.55
CA ALA A 262 15.06 6.20 3.83
C ALA A 262 13.74 6.37 4.61
N LEU A 263 13.79 6.22 5.94
CA LEU A 263 12.64 6.39 6.85
C LEU A 263 12.19 7.85 6.99
N GLU A 264 13.06 8.83 6.71
CA GLU A 264 12.70 10.25 6.73
C GLU A 264 11.77 10.62 5.57
N TYR A 265 11.87 9.90 4.45
CA TYR A 265 10.91 10.03 3.36
C TYR A 265 9.63 9.29 3.72
N GLY A 266 8.49 9.98 3.74
CA GLY A 266 7.21 9.36 4.06
C GLY A 266 6.95 8.08 3.26
N GLN A 267 6.95 6.94 3.96
CA GLN A 267 6.62 5.61 3.41
C GLN A 267 5.28 5.13 3.95
N ASN A 268 4.62 4.27 3.16
CA ASN A 268 3.53 3.44 3.67
C ASN A 268 4.01 2.53 4.80
N GLU A 269 3.09 2.05 5.64
CA GLU A 269 3.47 1.29 6.82
C GLU A 269 4.19 -0.02 6.48
N ALA A 270 3.77 -0.71 5.43
CA ALA A 270 4.39 -1.97 5.02
C ALA A 270 5.89 -1.81 4.74
N ARG A 271 6.26 -0.80 3.95
CA ARG A 271 7.65 -0.48 3.63
C ARG A 271 8.40 0.07 4.85
N ARG A 272 7.74 0.91 5.65
CA ARG A 272 8.30 1.42 6.90
C ARG A 272 8.73 0.30 7.83
N ARG A 273 7.88 -0.72 8.03
CA ARG A 273 8.22 -1.90 8.85
C ARG A 273 9.42 -2.65 8.30
N GLN A 274 9.48 -2.85 6.98
CA GLN A 274 10.64 -3.49 6.34
C GLN A 274 11.94 -2.70 6.60
N LEU A 275 11.91 -1.38 6.42
CA LEU A 275 13.05 -0.51 6.72
C LEU A 275 13.43 -0.51 8.21
N GLN A 276 12.44 -0.52 9.12
CA GLN A 276 12.68 -0.63 10.57
C GLN A 276 13.36 -1.95 10.93
N ILE A 277 12.99 -3.07 10.28
CA ILE A 277 13.67 -4.37 10.45
C ILE A 277 15.10 -4.31 9.92
N LYS A 278 15.30 -3.78 8.70
CA LYS A 278 16.64 -3.64 8.10
C LYS A 278 17.56 -2.72 8.92
N LEU A 279 17.03 -1.62 9.45
CA LEU A 279 17.75 -0.72 10.36
C LEU A 279 18.17 -1.47 11.63
N ARG A 280 17.27 -2.19 12.30
CA ARG A 280 17.63 -3.02 13.46
C ARG A 280 18.66 -4.09 13.12
N ALA A 281 18.57 -4.68 11.94
CA ALA A 281 19.54 -5.67 11.46
C ALA A 281 20.93 -5.07 11.27
N SER A 282 21.03 -3.79 10.87
CA SER A 282 22.32 -3.09 10.76
C SER A 282 23.03 -2.87 12.11
N GLU A 283 22.29 -2.97 13.23
CA GLU A 283 22.85 -2.84 14.59
C GLU A 283 23.33 -4.19 15.17
N ASP A 284 22.89 -5.33 14.62
CA ASP A 284 23.26 -6.67 15.08
C ASP A 284 23.86 -7.50 13.93
N PRO A 285 25.19 -7.71 13.91
CA PRO A 285 25.87 -8.49 12.88
C PRO A 285 25.36 -9.92 12.71
N ARG A 286 24.67 -10.49 13.71
CA ARG A 286 24.08 -11.83 13.64
C ARG A 286 22.72 -11.81 12.92
N LEU A 287 21.98 -10.70 13.05
CA LEU A 287 20.68 -10.53 12.42
C LEU A 287 20.81 -10.08 10.96
N ALA A 288 21.79 -9.22 10.64
CA ALA A 288 22.04 -8.69 9.31
C ALA A 288 21.97 -9.73 8.17
N PRO A 289 22.74 -10.84 8.18
CA PRO A 289 22.68 -11.83 7.10
C PRO A 289 21.31 -12.50 6.99
N LEU A 290 20.65 -12.80 8.12
CA LEU A 290 19.33 -13.44 8.11
C LEU A 290 18.24 -12.52 7.54
N VAL A 291 18.32 -11.22 7.81
CA VAL A 291 17.37 -10.25 7.25
C VAL A 291 17.60 -10.08 5.74
N MET A 292 18.85 -10.10 5.28
CA MET A 292 19.16 -10.12 3.84
C MET A 292 18.65 -11.38 3.16
N ASP A 293 18.81 -12.55 3.78
CA ASP A 293 18.30 -13.81 3.25
C ASP A 293 16.77 -13.85 3.24
N TYR A 294 16.12 -13.31 4.27
CA TYR A 294 14.66 -13.30 4.39
C TYR A 294 14.00 -12.39 3.34
N PHE A 295 14.53 -11.18 3.15
CA PHE A 295 13.97 -10.22 2.19
C PHE A 295 14.50 -10.40 0.77
N ALA A 296 15.69 -10.99 0.62
CA ALA A 296 16.37 -11.25 -0.65
C ALA A 296 16.27 -10.04 -1.63
N PRO A 297 16.71 -8.83 -1.25
CA PRO A 297 16.40 -7.59 -1.98
C PRO A 297 16.97 -7.53 -3.41
N PHE A 298 17.91 -8.43 -3.75
CA PHE A 298 18.54 -8.52 -5.07
C PHE A 298 18.16 -9.77 -5.84
N GLU A 299 17.32 -10.65 -5.29
CA GLU A 299 16.84 -11.80 -6.05
C GLU A 299 15.55 -11.47 -6.80
N PRO A 300 15.33 -12.04 -7.99
CA PRO A 300 14.06 -11.89 -8.68
C PRO A 300 12.96 -12.57 -7.86
N ASP A 301 11.81 -11.91 -7.74
CA ASP A 301 10.64 -12.50 -7.09
C ASP A 301 10.08 -13.64 -7.96
N VAL A 302 10.44 -14.88 -7.61
CA VAL A 302 9.93 -16.10 -8.22
C VAL A 302 9.23 -16.92 -7.13
N PRO A 303 7.94 -16.64 -6.87
CA PRO A 303 7.21 -17.31 -5.81
C PRO A 303 7.18 -18.82 -6.05
N GLY A 304 7.55 -19.59 -5.03
CA GLY A 304 7.51 -21.04 -5.10
C GLY A 304 7.63 -21.68 -3.72
N PRO A 305 7.31 -22.99 -3.59
CA PRO A 305 7.38 -23.69 -2.31
C PRO A 305 8.78 -23.64 -1.68
N ALA A 306 9.84 -23.70 -2.49
CA ALA A 306 11.22 -23.63 -2.02
C ALA A 306 11.56 -22.25 -1.39
N ASP A 307 11.14 -21.14 -2.01
CA ASP A 307 11.34 -19.79 -1.46
C ASP A 307 10.59 -19.62 -0.14
N ALA A 308 9.32 -20.06 -0.07
CA ALA A 308 8.54 -20.01 1.15
C ALA A 308 9.18 -20.83 2.28
N MET A 309 9.72 -22.02 1.97
CA MET A 309 10.46 -22.84 2.94
C MET A 309 11.75 -22.18 3.41
N LEU A 310 12.53 -21.56 2.51
CA LEU A 310 13.74 -20.84 2.87
C LEU A 310 13.41 -19.65 3.78
N LYS A 311 12.42 -18.83 3.43
CA LYS A 311 11.97 -17.71 4.27
C LYS A 311 11.48 -18.16 5.65
N LEU A 312 10.76 -19.29 5.71
CA LEU A 312 10.30 -19.85 6.97
C LEU A 312 11.49 -20.33 7.82
N TRP A 313 12.45 -21.03 7.20
CA TRP A 313 13.66 -21.47 7.87
C TRP A 313 14.47 -20.28 8.40
N THR A 314 14.64 -19.22 7.60
CA THR A 314 15.32 -17.99 8.02
C THR A 314 14.58 -17.30 9.17
N ALA A 315 13.24 -17.24 9.13
CA ALA A 315 12.44 -16.73 10.25
C ALA A 315 12.64 -17.55 11.54
N MET A 316 12.76 -18.88 11.44
CA MET A 316 13.09 -19.75 12.57
C MET A 316 14.49 -19.52 13.11
N GLN A 317 15.46 -19.19 12.26
CA GLN A 317 16.80 -18.80 12.71
C GLN A 317 16.80 -17.45 13.43
N ILE A 318 16.09 -16.46 12.89
CA ILE A 318 15.90 -15.15 13.55
C ILE A 318 15.27 -15.35 14.93
N ARG A 319 14.25 -16.20 15.03
CA ARG A 319 13.58 -16.55 16.30
C ARG A 319 14.53 -17.12 17.34
N ALA A 320 15.57 -17.84 16.91
CA ALA A 320 16.55 -18.45 17.81
C ALA A 320 17.65 -17.49 18.26
N LEU A 321 17.75 -16.29 17.67
CA LEU A 321 18.72 -15.28 18.09
C LEU A 321 18.22 -14.55 19.34
N PRO A 322 19.07 -14.39 20.38
CA PRO A 322 18.71 -13.62 21.57
C PRO A 322 18.30 -12.19 21.24
N GLY A 323 17.13 -11.77 21.73
CA GLY A 323 16.56 -10.43 21.51
C GLY A 323 15.70 -10.30 20.25
N HIS A 324 15.56 -11.36 19.45
CA HIS A 324 14.81 -11.36 18.19
C HIS A 324 13.68 -12.40 18.15
N PHE A 325 13.31 -12.97 19.30
CA PHE A 325 12.27 -13.98 19.37
C PHE A 325 10.94 -13.48 18.81
N ALA A 326 10.48 -12.30 19.24
CA ALA A 326 9.22 -11.73 18.76
C ALA A 326 9.23 -11.47 17.24
N LEU A 327 10.35 -10.98 16.69
CA LEU A 327 10.53 -10.75 15.25
C LEU A 327 10.45 -12.06 14.47
N GLY A 328 11.20 -13.09 14.86
CA GLY A 328 11.21 -14.36 14.16
C GLY A 328 9.83 -15.04 14.15
N ASN A 329 9.11 -15.00 15.28
CA ASN A 329 7.74 -15.50 15.36
C ASN A 329 6.77 -14.67 14.50
N TYR A 330 6.89 -13.34 14.49
CA TYR A 330 6.09 -12.47 13.62
C TYR A 330 6.27 -12.81 12.13
N LEU A 331 7.52 -12.95 11.69
CA LEU A 331 7.84 -13.27 10.30
C LEU A 331 7.35 -14.66 9.89
N ALA A 332 7.46 -15.64 10.80
CA ALA A 332 6.97 -17.00 10.56
C ALA A 332 5.44 -17.08 10.50
N GLY A 333 4.75 -16.46 11.46
CA GLY A 333 3.28 -16.43 11.49
C GLY A 333 2.68 -15.81 10.24
N ARG A 334 3.30 -14.75 9.71
CA ARG A 334 2.91 -14.15 8.42
C ARG A 334 3.06 -15.13 7.25
N LEU A 335 4.14 -15.91 7.19
CA LEU A 335 4.36 -16.89 6.13
C LEU A 335 3.31 -18.01 6.15
N TYR A 336 2.93 -18.51 7.33
CA TYR A 336 1.86 -19.50 7.48
C TYR A 336 0.50 -18.96 7.01
N LEU A 337 0.16 -17.71 7.35
CA LEU A 337 -1.07 -17.12 6.84
C LEU A 337 -1.07 -16.89 5.32
N ASN A 338 0.07 -16.55 4.73
CA ASN A 338 0.18 -16.39 3.28
C ASN A 338 -0.15 -17.69 2.52
N ILE A 339 0.04 -18.86 3.15
CA ILE A 339 -0.32 -20.17 2.60
C ILE A 339 -1.66 -20.70 3.14
N ALA A 340 -2.47 -19.85 3.76
CA ALA A 340 -3.77 -20.18 4.35
C ALA A 340 -3.72 -21.31 5.40
N ALA A 341 -2.68 -21.29 6.26
CA ALA A 341 -2.49 -22.20 7.39
C ALA A 341 -2.66 -21.44 8.73
N PRO A 342 -3.90 -21.05 9.09
CA PRO A 342 -4.13 -20.18 10.25
C PRO A 342 -3.87 -20.87 11.59
N GLU A 343 -4.12 -22.18 11.70
CA GLU A 343 -3.86 -22.94 12.92
C GLU A 343 -2.37 -22.95 13.29
N GLU A 344 -1.49 -23.18 12.31
CA GLU A 344 -0.05 -23.10 12.49
C GLU A 344 0.39 -21.66 12.78
N ALA A 345 -0.22 -20.68 12.12
CA ALA A 345 0.14 -19.28 12.30
C ALA A 345 -0.14 -18.77 13.71
N LEU A 346 -1.25 -19.19 14.34
CA LEU A 346 -1.67 -18.71 15.67
C LEU A 346 -0.57 -18.80 16.72
N GLY A 347 0.06 -19.98 16.84
CA GLY A 347 1.10 -20.20 17.86
C GLY A 347 2.27 -19.24 17.72
N TYR A 348 2.71 -18.97 16.49
CA TYR A 348 3.76 -17.99 16.24
C TYR A 348 3.27 -16.55 16.48
N LEU A 349 2.07 -16.19 16.02
CA LEU A 349 1.57 -14.82 16.14
C LEU A 349 1.28 -14.41 17.59
N GLU A 350 0.84 -15.35 18.43
CA GLU A 350 0.69 -15.13 19.88
C GLU A 350 2.03 -14.87 20.56
N LEU A 351 3.04 -15.69 20.23
CA LEU A 351 4.41 -15.52 20.70
C LEU A 351 5.06 -14.22 20.19
N ALA A 352 4.58 -13.67 19.07
CA ALA A 352 5.03 -12.37 18.58
C ALA A 352 4.42 -11.19 19.37
N GLN A 353 3.26 -11.36 20.01
CA GLN A 353 2.61 -10.33 20.82
C GLN A 353 3.21 -10.18 22.22
N GLY A 354 3.82 -11.24 22.77
CA GLY A 354 4.37 -11.27 24.12
C GLY A 354 5.80 -11.81 24.17
N GLY A 355 6.69 -11.15 24.90
CA GLY A 355 8.10 -11.54 25.07
C GLY A 355 8.29 -12.73 26.01
N ASP A 356 7.76 -13.90 25.64
CA ASP A 356 8.11 -15.18 26.25
C ASP A 356 9.13 -15.87 25.33
N PRO A 357 10.35 -16.25 25.74
CA PRO A 357 10.87 -16.41 27.09
C PRO A 357 11.41 -15.13 27.78
N PRO A 358 11.61 -15.16 29.11
CA PRO A 358 12.18 -14.04 29.88
C PRO A 358 13.51 -13.53 29.29
N GLY A 359 13.59 -12.21 29.09
CA GLY A 359 14.77 -11.54 28.53
C GLY A 359 14.66 -11.23 27.04
N GLU A 360 13.59 -11.67 26.37
CA GLU A 360 13.29 -11.28 24.99
C GLU A 360 12.56 -9.93 24.93
N GLU A 361 12.91 -9.13 23.92
CA GLU A 361 12.27 -7.84 23.66
C GLU A 361 11.00 -8.04 22.81
N PRO A 362 9.92 -7.30 23.08
CA PRO A 362 8.77 -7.26 22.18
C PRO A 362 9.16 -6.56 20.86
N LEU A 363 8.31 -6.68 19.84
CA LEU A 363 8.45 -5.86 18.61
C LEU A 363 8.61 -4.38 18.99
N TRP A 364 9.63 -3.70 18.47
CA TRP A 364 10.09 -2.42 19.01
C TRP A 364 9.38 -1.19 18.44
N THR A 365 8.64 -1.33 17.34
CA THR A 365 7.86 -0.21 16.74
C THR A 365 6.37 -0.45 16.81
N LEU A 366 5.60 0.64 16.82
CA LEU A 366 4.14 0.56 16.81
C LEU A 366 3.61 -0.04 15.52
N GLU A 367 4.23 0.25 14.37
CA GLU A 367 3.82 -0.31 13.09
C GLU A 367 3.99 -1.84 13.08
N LEU A 368 5.12 -2.36 13.59
CA LEU A 368 5.32 -3.81 13.71
C LEU A 368 4.29 -4.46 14.64
N ARG A 369 4.01 -3.84 15.79
CA ARG A 369 2.99 -4.33 16.74
C ARG A 369 1.59 -4.33 16.13
N ARG A 370 1.21 -3.25 15.44
CA ARG A 370 -0.07 -3.15 14.71
C ARG A 370 -0.21 -4.26 13.69
N GLU A 371 0.78 -4.43 12.83
CA GLU A 371 0.73 -5.48 11.80
C GLU A 371 0.68 -6.88 12.41
N ALA A 372 1.47 -7.15 13.45
CA ALA A 372 1.42 -8.44 14.14
C ALA A 372 0.03 -8.69 14.73
N ALA A 373 -0.61 -7.67 15.31
CA ALA A 373 -1.96 -7.77 15.87
C ALA A 373 -3.02 -7.94 14.77
N TRP A 374 -2.94 -7.22 13.64
CA TRP A 374 -3.81 -7.44 12.49
C TRP A 374 -3.73 -8.86 11.95
N THR A 375 -2.50 -9.36 11.84
CA THR A 375 -2.20 -10.70 11.38
C THR A 375 -2.78 -11.74 12.34
N LEU A 376 -2.63 -11.54 13.66
CA LEU A 376 -3.22 -12.39 14.69
C LEU A 376 -4.75 -12.37 14.66
N THR A 377 -5.39 -11.20 14.52
CA THR A 377 -6.84 -11.09 14.37
C THR A 377 -7.33 -11.92 13.18
N SER A 378 -6.63 -11.86 12.04
CA SER A 378 -7.00 -12.65 10.86
C SER A 378 -6.93 -14.16 11.13
N ALA A 379 -5.88 -14.64 11.80
CA ALA A 379 -5.75 -16.04 12.19
C ALA A 379 -6.88 -16.47 13.15
N LEU A 380 -7.12 -15.69 14.21
CA LEU A 380 -8.17 -15.98 15.21
C LEU A 380 -9.57 -16.04 14.59
N VAL A 381 -9.87 -15.15 13.64
CA VAL A 381 -11.16 -15.17 12.93
C VAL A 381 -11.29 -16.42 12.05
N GLN A 382 -10.22 -16.83 11.36
CA GLN A 382 -10.24 -18.03 10.52
C GLN A 382 -10.39 -19.32 11.36
N THR A 383 -9.85 -19.35 12.57
CA THR A 383 -9.98 -20.47 13.51
C THR A 383 -11.17 -20.35 14.47
N ARG A 384 -12.05 -19.36 14.27
CA ARG A 384 -13.30 -19.15 15.04
C ARG A 384 -13.10 -18.82 16.52
N GLU A 385 -11.99 -18.17 16.85
CA GLU A 385 -11.63 -17.73 18.19
C GLU A 385 -12.14 -16.30 18.47
N TRP A 386 -13.47 -16.12 18.45
CA TRP A 386 -14.14 -14.82 18.39
C TRP A 386 -13.80 -13.89 19.57
N THR A 387 -13.92 -14.38 20.81
CA THR A 387 -13.63 -13.61 22.03
C THR A 387 -12.19 -13.11 22.03
N ARG A 388 -11.25 -13.95 21.59
CA ARG A 388 -9.83 -13.62 21.52
C ARG A 388 -9.57 -12.60 20.40
N ALA A 389 -10.22 -12.75 19.25
CA ALA A 389 -10.14 -11.79 18.16
C ALA A 389 -10.61 -10.38 18.61
N ARG A 390 -11.70 -10.29 19.39
CA ARG A 390 -12.17 -9.02 19.97
C ARG A 390 -11.17 -8.39 20.92
N ALA A 391 -10.52 -9.17 21.78
CA ALA A 391 -9.49 -8.67 22.70
C ALA A 391 -8.28 -8.08 21.94
N VAL A 392 -7.86 -8.71 20.84
CA VAL A 392 -6.80 -8.16 19.98
C VAL A 392 -7.25 -6.87 19.28
N LEU A 393 -8.52 -6.79 18.87
CA LEU A 393 -9.09 -5.56 18.29
C LEU A 393 -9.14 -4.40 19.28
N ASP A 394 -9.38 -4.64 20.57
CA ASP A 394 -9.30 -3.61 21.62
C ASP A 394 -7.87 -3.06 21.74
N VAL A 395 -6.85 -3.92 21.63
CA VAL A 395 -5.45 -3.49 21.59
C VAL A 395 -5.19 -2.65 20.35
N LEU A 396 -5.60 -3.11 19.17
CA LEU A 396 -5.45 -2.39 17.90
C LEU A 396 -6.10 -1.01 17.95
N GLU A 397 -7.28 -0.88 18.56
CA GLU A 397 -7.95 0.40 18.76
C GLU A 397 -7.12 1.35 19.63
N SER A 398 -6.50 0.84 20.69
CA SER A 398 -5.66 1.65 21.59
C SER A 398 -4.37 2.17 20.94
N ILE A 399 -3.87 1.47 19.92
CA ILE A 399 -2.66 1.86 19.16
C ILE A 399 -2.99 2.35 17.74
N ALA A 400 -4.28 2.58 17.45
CA ALA A 400 -4.71 3.09 16.16
C ALA A 400 -4.17 4.50 15.94
N GLU A 401 -3.86 4.80 14.70
CA GLU A 401 -3.37 6.10 14.28
C GLU A 401 -4.19 6.55 13.08
N GLY A 402 -4.73 7.75 13.12
CA GLY A 402 -5.60 8.26 12.06
C GLY A 402 -6.93 7.50 11.90
N GLU A 403 -7.73 7.96 10.94
CA GLU A 403 -9.06 7.40 10.70
C GLU A 403 -9.00 6.03 10.03
N GLY A 404 -7.99 5.79 9.19
CA GLY A 404 -7.88 4.54 8.45
C GLY A 404 -7.78 3.31 9.35
N HIS A 405 -6.93 3.37 10.37
CA HIS A 405 -6.82 2.28 11.35
C HIS A 405 -8.11 2.05 12.15
N ARG A 406 -8.80 3.13 12.56
CA ARG A 406 -10.08 3.02 13.28
C ARG A 406 -11.17 2.39 12.42
N MET A 407 -11.21 2.74 11.13
CA MET A 407 -12.12 2.12 10.17
C MET A 407 -11.84 0.62 10.02
N ASP A 408 -10.58 0.23 9.90
CA ASP A 408 -10.22 -1.20 9.83
C ASP A 408 -10.61 -1.95 11.09
N VAL A 409 -10.43 -1.35 12.28
CA VAL A 409 -10.88 -1.97 13.55
C VAL A 409 -12.39 -2.18 13.52
N ALA A 410 -13.16 -1.16 13.15
CA ALA A 410 -14.61 -1.25 13.06
C ALA A 410 -15.06 -2.32 12.04
N HIS A 411 -14.42 -2.39 10.87
CA HIS A 411 -14.70 -3.40 9.86
C HIS A 411 -14.41 -4.82 10.37
N TRP A 412 -13.29 -5.02 11.08
CA TRP A 412 -12.98 -6.32 11.65
C TRP A 412 -13.94 -6.70 12.77
N ARG A 413 -14.37 -5.76 13.63
CA ARG A 413 -15.41 -6.03 14.65
C ARG A 413 -16.72 -6.51 14.01
N ALA A 414 -17.20 -5.78 13.01
CA ALA A 414 -18.41 -6.17 12.27
C ALA A 414 -18.27 -7.53 11.58
N ARG A 415 -17.05 -7.85 11.09
CA ARG A 415 -16.75 -9.17 10.52
C ARG A 415 -16.79 -10.28 11.57
N VAL A 416 -16.26 -10.04 12.78
CA VAL A 416 -16.36 -11.01 13.89
C VAL A 416 -17.82 -11.23 14.25
N ASP A 417 -18.61 -10.16 14.46
CA ASP A 417 -20.05 -10.25 14.77
C ASP A 417 -20.82 -11.07 13.73
N PHE A 418 -20.55 -10.80 12.45
CA PHE A 418 -21.21 -11.50 11.35
C PHE A 418 -20.86 -12.99 11.31
N PHE A 419 -19.57 -13.34 11.42
CA PHE A 419 -19.16 -14.74 11.33
C PHE A 419 -19.53 -15.55 12.57
N GLU A 420 -19.45 -14.96 13.76
CA GLU A 420 -19.93 -15.59 15.00
C GLU A 420 -21.41 -15.97 14.84
N GLY A 421 -22.28 -15.02 14.49
CA GLY A 421 -23.70 -15.29 14.27
C GLY A 421 -24.04 -16.18 13.06
N TRP A 422 -23.11 -16.39 12.13
CA TRP A 422 -23.27 -17.30 10.99
C TRP A 422 -22.89 -18.75 11.35
N PHE A 423 -21.90 -18.93 12.23
CA PHE A 423 -21.37 -20.23 12.62
C PHE A 423 -21.95 -20.77 13.94
N GLU A 424 -22.60 -19.93 14.74
CA GLU A 424 -23.56 -20.31 15.79
C GLU A 424 -24.88 -20.80 15.17
#